data_AF-A0A957PZC6-F1
#
_entry.id   AF-A0A957PZC6-F1
#
_cell.length_a   1.000
_cell.length_b   1.000
_cell.length_c   1.000
_cell.angle_alpha   90.00
_cell.angle_beta   90.00
_cell.angle_gamma   90.00
#
_symmetry.space_group_name_H-M   'P 1'
#
loop_
_entity.id
_entity.type
_entity.pdbx_description
1 polymer ?
#
loop_
_entity_poly.entity_id
_entity_poly.type
_entity_poly.pdbx_seq_one_letter_code
_entity_poly.pdbx_strand_id
1 'polypeptide(L)'
;MKIIGRISVFPKLPAAIARLQELAYNLWWSWEPDAQALFAAIDGDLWQTTNHNPVKFLRHVPQQRLDAMAADATFVAAYDRVMAAFDAYMSPTAQTWFGKHHADKRDQVIAYFSAEFGLHEALPIYSGGLGVLSGDHCKEASDLDLPFIGVGFLYPQGYFTQRIDPDGRQQAEYEKINFAEMPVTAAKDPQGNDVLVKCELPGRDVYAKVWKIQVGRIPLYLMDTDVPQ
;
A
#
# COMPACT_ATOMS: atom_id res chain seq x y z
N MET A 1 -23.90 9.06 21.38
CA MET A 1 -22.93 10.06 20.91
C MET A 1 -22.70 9.78 19.43
N LYS A 2 -23.24 10.60 18.52
CA LYS A 2 -22.99 10.44 17.07
C LYS A 2 -21.54 10.89 16.82
N ILE A 3 -20.64 9.94 16.55
CA ILE A 3 -19.27 10.25 16.15
C ILE A 3 -19.36 10.88 14.74
N ILE A 4 -19.04 12.18 14.63
CA ILE A 4 -19.20 12.99 13.40
C ILE A 4 -17.99 12.81 12.44
N GLY A 5 -17.10 11.88 12.75
CA GLY A 5 -15.91 11.57 11.96
C GLY A 5 -14.69 11.41 12.86
N ARG A 6 -13.80 10.49 12.48
CA ARG A 6 -12.51 10.29 13.15
C ARG A 6 -11.47 11.08 12.34
N ILE A 7 -11.05 12.25 12.82
CA ILE A 7 -9.92 12.98 12.22
C ILE A 7 -8.65 12.22 12.64
N SER A 8 -8.12 11.39 11.75
CA SER A 8 -6.85 10.70 11.95
C SER A 8 -5.76 11.46 11.19
N VAL A 9 -4.96 12.21 11.94
CA VAL A 9 -3.79 12.94 11.44
C VAL A 9 -2.60 11.99 11.48
N PHE A 10 -1.78 11.98 10.42
CA PHE A 10 -0.53 11.22 10.42
C PHE A 10 0.40 11.78 11.52
N PRO A 11 1.09 10.95 12.32
CA PRO A 11 1.93 11.44 13.41
C PRO A 11 3.05 12.36 12.87
N LYS A 12 3.53 13.26 13.73
CA LYS A 12 4.74 14.01 13.44
C LYS A 12 5.94 13.11 13.70
N LEU A 13 6.50 12.54 12.64
CA LEU A 13 7.71 11.73 12.75
C LEU A 13 8.92 12.59 13.14
N PRO A 14 9.75 12.14 14.11
CA PRO A 14 11.03 12.78 14.39
C PRO A 14 11.92 12.83 13.16
N ALA A 15 12.74 13.89 13.04
CA ALA A 15 13.57 14.14 11.85
C ALA A 15 14.49 12.96 11.50
N ALA A 16 15.04 12.27 12.52
CA ALA A 16 15.93 11.12 12.34
C ALA A 16 15.25 9.91 11.68
N ILE A 17 13.91 9.80 11.75
CA ILE A 17 13.14 8.66 11.23
C ILE A 17 11.98 9.13 10.33
N ALA A 18 12.08 10.35 9.80
CA ALA A 18 10.98 11.02 9.10
C ALA A 18 10.51 10.28 7.84
N ARG A 19 11.40 9.50 7.20
CA ARG A 19 11.06 8.73 6.00
C ARG A 19 10.35 7.40 6.28
N LEU A 20 10.05 7.07 7.55
CA LEU A 20 9.15 5.93 7.84
C LEU A 20 7.79 6.11 7.17
N GLN A 21 7.33 7.35 6.97
CA GLN A 21 6.11 7.62 6.20
C GLN A 21 6.26 7.22 4.74
N GLU A 22 7.37 7.57 4.11
CA GLU A 22 7.66 7.19 2.72
C GLU A 22 7.68 5.68 2.56
N LEU A 23 8.38 4.99 3.46
CA LEU A 23 8.42 3.52 3.49
C LEU A 23 7.02 2.93 3.70
N ALA A 24 6.22 3.46 4.62
CA ALA A 24 4.87 2.96 4.90
C ALA A 24 3.93 2.99 3.67
N TYR A 25 4.10 3.96 2.78
CA TYR A 25 3.27 4.14 1.57
C TYR A 25 3.80 3.44 0.31
N ASN A 26 4.94 2.74 0.39
CA ASN A 26 5.47 1.94 -0.71
C ASN A 26 5.57 0.47 -0.29
N LEU A 27 4.81 -0.43 -0.93
CA LEU A 27 4.72 -1.83 -0.53
C LEU A 27 6.02 -2.64 -0.64
N TRP A 28 7.12 -2.07 -1.10
CA TRP A 28 8.43 -2.73 -1.05
C TRP A 28 8.75 -3.35 0.31
N TRP A 29 8.36 -2.69 1.41
CA TRP A 29 8.53 -3.26 2.76
C TRP A 29 7.87 -4.63 2.95
N SER A 30 6.82 -4.96 2.19
CA SER A 30 6.02 -6.18 2.40
C SER A 30 6.71 -7.47 1.97
N TRP A 31 7.78 -7.38 1.17
CA TRP A 31 8.65 -8.53 0.86
C TRP A 31 10.09 -8.35 1.37
N GLU A 32 10.31 -7.38 2.26
CA GLU A 32 11.63 -7.07 2.82
C GLU A 32 11.62 -7.25 4.35
N PRO A 33 12.18 -8.36 4.86
CA PRO A 33 12.13 -8.69 6.28
C PRO A 33 12.69 -7.60 7.20
N ASP A 34 13.79 -6.95 6.80
CA ASP A 34 14.41 -5.89 7.60
C ASP A 34 13.53 -4.64 7.70
N ALA A 35 12.76 -4.33 6.65
CA ALA A 35 11.80 -3.23 6.67
C ALA A 35 10.61 -3.54 7.61
N GLN A 36 10.12 -4.78 7.61
CA GLN A 36 9.09 -5.22 8.56
C GLN A 36 9.60 -5.19 10.02
N ALA A 37 10.86 -5.59 10.22
CA ALA A 37 11.50 -5.58 11.53
C ALA A 37 11.59 -4.17 12.14
N LEU A 38 11.72 -3.11 11.34
CA LEU A 38 11.68 -1.74 11.84
C LEU A 38 10.35 -1.41 12.53
N PHE A 39 9.23 -1.72 11.88
CA PHE A 39 7.91 -1.45 12.46
C PHE A 39 7.67 -2.30 13.71
N ALA A 40 8.06 -3.59 13.66
CA ALA A 40 7.98 -4.48 14.82
C ALA A 40 8.86 -4.03 16.00
N ALA A 41 10.03 -3.43 15.75
CA ALA A 41 10.93 -2.95 16.80
C ALA A 41 10.40 -1.72 17.53
N ILE A 42 9.60 -0.88 16.86
CA ILE A 42 8.96 0.29 17.49
C ILE A 42 7.91 -0.15 18.52
N ASP A 43 7.01 -1.06 18.12
CA ASP A 43 5.97 -1.62 18.98
C ASP A 43 5.43 -2.94 18.39
N GLY A 44 5.93 -4.07 18.89
CA GLY A 44 5.60 -5.39 18.34
C GLY A 44 4.13 -5.78 18.49
N ASP A 45 3.50 -5.44 19.61
CA ASP A 45 2.09 -5.76 19.86
C ASP A 45 1.17 -4.93 18.97
N LEU A 46 1.48 -3.63 18.82
CA LEU A 46 0.73 -2.78 17.90
C LEU A 46 0.92 -3.22 16.44
N TRP A 47 2.12 -3.67 16.07
CA TRP A 47 2.39 -4.18 14.74
C TRP A 47 1.52 -5.39 14.39
N GLN A 48 1.37 -6.34 15.31
CA GLN A 48 0.47 -7.49 15.15
C GLN A 48 -1.00 -7.06 15.07
N THR A 49 -1.46 -6.23 16.01
CA THR A 49 -2.88 -5.81 16.08
C THR A 49 -3.32 -4.90 14.94
N THR A 50 -2.38 -4.33 14.18
CA THR A 50 -2.65 -3.54 12.98
C THR A 50 -2.59 -4.36 11.68
N ASN A 51 -2.49 -5.70 11.76
CA ASN A 51 -2.31 -6.61 10.62
C ASN A 51 -1.14 -6.15 9.74
N HIS A 52 -0.01 -5.84 10.39
CA HIS A 52 1.22 -5.48 9.71
C HIS A 52 1.03 -4.35 8.68
N ASN A 53 0.10 -3.42 8.93
CA ASN A 53 -0.13 -2.26 8.07
C ASN A 53 0.63 -1.06 8.62
N PRO A 54 1.72 -0.60 7.98
CA PRO A 54 2.57 0.47 8.52
C PRO A 54 1.88 1.84 8.53
N VAL A 55 0.93 2.10 7.63
CA VAL A 55 0.14 3.34 7.64
C VAL A 55 -0.79 3.36 8.84
N LYS A 56 -1.53 2.28 9.07
CA LYS A 56 -2.39 2.11 10.25
C LYS A 56 -1.55 2.13 11.54
N PHE A 57 -0.44 1.41 11.56
CA PHE A 57 0.51 1.35 12.66
C PHE A 57 0.98 2.74 13.09
N LEU A 58 1.59 3.51 12.19
CA LEU A 58 2.12 4.84 12.50
C LEU A 58 1.04 5.79 13.04
N ARG A 59 -0.20 5.68 12.56
CA ARG A 59 -1.34 6.47 13.10
C ARG A 59 -1.69 6.15 14.55
N HIS A 60 -1.31 4.98 15.05
CA HIS A 60 -1.65 4.50 16.40
C HIS A 60 -0.46 4.44 17.36
N VAL A 61 0.79 4.50 16.86
CA VAL A 61 1.98 4.51 17.71
C VAL A 61 1.98 5.78 18.58
N PRO A 62 2.17 5.67 19.91
CA PRO A 62 2.34 6.84 20.78
C PRO A 62 3.57 7.66 20.39
N GLN A 63 3.46 9.00 20.35
CA GLN A 63 4.58 9.89 19.99
C GLN A 63 5.84 9.63 20.83
N GLN A 64 5.70 9.37 22.13
CA GLN A 64 6.82 9.05 23.01
C GLN A 64 7.63 7.84 22.55
N ARG A 65 6.99 6.83 21.95
CA ARG A 65 7.68 5.66 21.39
C ARG A 65 8.50 6.03 20.16
N LEU A 66 7.93 6.84 19.26
CA LEU A 66 8.64 7.35 18.08
C LEU A 66 9.86 8.19 18.50
N ASP A 67 9.69 9.09 19.47
CA ASP A 67 10.77 9.93 19.98
C ASP A 67 11.88 9.10 20.64
N ALA A 68 11.51 8.07 21.42
CA ALA A 68 12.47 7.15 22.03
C ALA A 68 13.26 6.35 20.98
N MET A 69 12.60 5.86 19.92
CA MET A 69 13.25 5.12 18.85
C MET A 69 14.15 6.01 17.99
N ALA A 70 13.75 7.26 17.77
CA ALA A 70 14.60 8.25 17.12
C ALA A 70 15.86 8.62 17.94
N ALA A 71 15.86 8.41 19.25
CA ALA A 71 17.00 8.64 20.13
C ALA A 71 17.88 7.40 20.34
N ASP A 72 17.40 6.21 19.97
CA ASP A 72 18.14 4.95 20.07
C ASP A 72 19.06 4.77 18.86
N ALA A 73 20.37 4.87 19.09
CA ALA A 73 21.39 4.73 18.04
C ALA A 73 21.35 3.37 17.33
N THR A 74 20.93 2.29 18.02
CA THR A 74 20.82 0.96 17.42
C THR A 74 19.66 0.92 16.43
N PHE A 75 18.51 1.46 16.82
CA PHE A 75 17.34 1.57 15.95
C PHE A 75 17.64 2.46 14.74
N VAL A 76 18.22 3.64 14.96
CA VAL A 76 18.56 4.59 13.88
C VAL A 76 19.54 3.96 12.89
N ALA A 77 20.55 3.22 13.36
CA ALA A 77 21.45 2.51 12.46
C ALA A 77 20.76 1.41 11.64
N ALA A 78 19.79 0.69 12.23
CA ALA A 78 18.98 -0.28 11.49
C ALA A 78 18.09 0.42 10.45
N TYR A 79 17.44 1.52 10.84
CA TYR A 79 16.64 2.36 9.97
C TYR A 79 17.45 2.89 8.78
N ASP A 80 18.64 3.46 9.01
CA ASP A 80 19.50 4.00 7.96
C ASP A 80 19.92 2.92 6.95
N ARG A 81 20.18 1.70 7.41
CA ARG A 81 20.49 0.57 6.50
C ARG A 81 19.31 0.20 5.62
N VAL A 82 18.09 0.13 6.18
CA VAL A 82 16.88 -0.17 5.41
C VAL A 82 16.59 0.94 4.42
N MET A 83 16.71 2.21 4.82
CA MET A 83 16.49 3.33 3.92
C MET A 83 17.55 3.37 2.81
N ALA A 84 18.82 3.04 3.10
CA ALA A 84 19.85 2.91 2.07
C ALA A 84 19.54 1.76 1.08
N ALA A 85 19.02 0.63 1.56
CA ALA A 85 18.57 -0.47 0.71
C ALA A 85 17.37 -0.06 -0.16
N PHE A 86 16.40 0.66 0.43
CA PHE A 86 15.25 1.20 -0.28
C PHE A 86 15.67 2.21 -1.35
N ASP A 87 16.59 3.12 -1.05
CA ASP A 87 17.12 4.10 -2.00
C ASP A 87 17.89 3.42 -3.14
N ALA A 88 18.72 2.42 -2.82
CA ALA A 88 19.43 1.63 -3.81
C ALA A 88 18.46 0.86 -4.73
N TYR A 89 17.38 0.33 -4.15
CA TYR A 89 16.30 -0.29 -4.91
C TYR A 89 15.61 0.74 -5.81
N MET A 90 15.10 1.83 -5.26
CA MET A 90 14.31 2.82 -6.00
C MET A 90 15.14 3.67 -6.99
N SER A 91 16.47 3.60 -6.95
CA SER A 91 17.35 4.40 -7.79
C SER A 91 17.08 4.23 -9.30
N PRO A 92 16.84 5.32 -10.05
CA PRO A 92 16.68 5.28 -11.52
C PRO A 92 17.93 4.77 -12.26
N THR A 93 19.09 4.81 -11.61
CA THR A 93 20.38 4.33 -12.14
C THR A 93 20.72 2.92 -11.68
N ALA A 94 19.83 2.27 -10.91
CA ALA A 94 19.99 0.89 -10.51
C ALA A 94 20.19 0.00 -11.73
N GLN A 95 21.12 -0.95 -11.59
CA GLN A 95 21.53 -1.86 -12.65
C GLN A 95 20.59 -3.08 -12.71
N THR A 96 19.30 -2.80 -12.89
CA THR A 96 18.19 -3.76 -12.94
C THR A 96 18.27 -4.65 -14.18
N TRP A 97 17.55 -5.78 -14.17
CA TRP A 97 17.54 -6.70 -15.30
C TRP A 97 17.00 -6.02 -16.57
N PHE A 98 15.86 -5.32 -16.48
CA PHE A 98 15.29 -4.61 -17.63
C PHE A 98 16.19 -3.49 -18.12
N GLY A 99 16.77 -2.70 -17.20
CA GLY A 99 17.72 -1.64 -17.53
C GLY A 99 18.96 -2.14 -18.28
N LYS A 100 19.40 -3.38 -18.02
CA LYS A 100 20.56 -3.99 -18.72
C LYS A 100 20.20 -4.61 -20.06
N HIS A 101 19.06 -5.29 -20.15
CA HIS A 101 18.73 -6.12 -21.31
C HIS A 101 17.77 -5.45 -22.31
N HIS A 102 17.03 -4.43 -21.89
CA HIS A 102 15.96 -3.80 -22.65
C HIS A 102 15.90 -2.27 -22.46
N ALA A 103 17.04 -1.61 -22.29
CA ALA A 103 17.12 -0.15 -22.14
C ALA A 103 16.44 0.63 -23.28
N ASP A 104 16.44 0.06 -24.48
CA ASP A 104 15.81 0.57 -25.70
C ASP A 104 14.27 0.62 -25.64
N LYS A 105 13.66 -0.02 -24.65
CA LYS A 105 12.19 -0.14 -24.51
C LYS A 105 11.63 0.60 -23.29
N ARG A 106 12.41 1.48 -22.66
CA ARG A 106 11.99 2.23 -21.47
C ARG A 106 10.82 3.19 -21.71
N ASP A 107 10.55 3.54 -22.96
CA ASP A 107 9.43 4.38 -23.39
C ASP A 107 8.14 3.59 -23.66
N GLN A 108 8.19 2.26 -23.68
CA GLN A 108 7.01 1.41 -23.81
C GLN A 108 6.29 1.29 -22.47
N VAL A 109 4.99 0.98 -22.49
CA VAL A 109 4.19 0.80 -21.27
C VAL A 109 3.43 -0.52 -21.34
N ILE A 110 3.54 -1.31 -20.27
CA ILE A 110 2.75 -2.53 -20.05
C ILE A 110 1.61 -2.18 -19.10
N ALA A 111 0.38 -2.18 -19.60
CA ALA A 111 -0.81 -2.04 -18.76
C ALA A 111 -1.36 -3.43 -18.40
N TYR A 112 -1.32 -3.78 -17.12
CA TYR A 112 -1.75 -5.08 -16.61
C TYR A 112 -3.06 -4.96 -15.85
N PHE A 113 -4.13 -5.46 -16.46
CA PHE A 113 -5.46 -5.42 -15.89
C PHE A 113 -5.75 -6.70 -15.12
N SER A 114 -6.15 -6.55 -13.85
CA SER A 114 -6.67 -7.66 -13.05
C SER A 114 -7.83 -7.18 -12.19
N ALA A 115 -8.75 -8.09 -11.89
CA ALA A 115 -9.82 -7.82 -10.95
C ALA A 115 -9.28 -7.75 -9.50
N GLU A 116 -8.21 -8.49 -9.20
CA GLU A 116 -7.72 -8.64 -7.82
C GLU A 116 -6.19 -8.55 -7.77
N PHE A 117 -5.67 -8.06 -6.64
CA PHE A 117 -4.22 -7.97 -6.38
C PHE A 117 -3.91 -8.41 -4.94
N GLY A 118 -3.33 -9.60 -4.80
CA GLY A 118 -2.90 -10.18 -3.53
C GLY A 118 -1.48 -9.77 -3.19
N LEU A 119 -1.31 -8.56 -2.65
CA LEU A 119 0.00 -7.97 -2.38
C LEU A 119 0.48 -8.23 -0.96
N HIS A 120 -0.38 -7.94 0.02
CA HIS A 120 -0.11 -8.08 1.45
C HIS A 120 -1.42 -7.97 2.25
N GLU A 121 -1.49 -8.51 3.47
CA GLU A 121 -2.68 -8.44 4.34
C GLU A 121 -3.08 -7.01 4.75
N ALA A 122 -2.16 -6.05 4.63
CA ALA A 122 -2.43 -4.62 4.79
C ALA A 122 -3.39 -4.07 3.70
N LEU A 123 -3.61 -4.83 2.62
CA LEU A 123 -4.47 -4.56 1.49
C LEU A 123 -5.35 -5.79 1.19
N PRO A 124 -6.44 -6.02 1.95
CA PRO A 124 -7.29 -7.19 1.80
C PRO A 124 -8.24 -7.07 0.59
N ILE A 125 -7.68 -6.94 -0.61
CA ILE A 125 -8.39 -6.65 -1.87
C ILE A 125 -8.35 -7.83 -2.86
N TYR A 126 -8.21 -9.05 -2.34
CA TYR A 126 -8.18 -10.28 -3.14
C TYR A 126 -8.89 -11.42 -2.42
N SER A 127 -9.35 -12.42 -3.18
CA SER A 127 -10.07 -13.59 -2.69
C SER A 127 -9.30 -14.90 -2.85
N GLY A 128 -8.41 -15.00 -3.84
CA GLY A 128 -7.71 -16.26 -4.12
C GLY A 128 -6.57 -16.16 -5.13
N GLY A 129 -6.37 -17.26 -5.88
CA GLY A 129 -5.17 -17.46 -6.71
C GLY A 129 -4.96 -16.43 -7.82
N LEU A 130 -6.03 -15.86 -8.38
CA LEU A 130 -5.92 -14.78 -9.38
C LEU A 130 -5.23 -13.55 -8.78
N GLY A 131 -5.68 -13.14 -7.59
CA GLY A 131 -5.10 -12.02 -6.88
C GLY A 131 -3.65 -12.29 -6.50
N VAL A 132 -3.35 -13.46 -5.94
CA VAL A 132 -1.97 -13.85 -5.58
C VAL A 132 -1.05 -13.76 -6.80
N LEU A 133 -1.43 -14.37 -7.92
CA LEU A 133 -0.62 -14.31 -9.15
C LEU A 133 -0.43 -12.88 -9.66
N SER A 134 -1.48 -12.07 -9.63
CA SER A 134 -1.41 -10.66 -10.06
C SER A 134 -0.51 -9.84 -9.13
N GLY A 135 -0.52 -10.12 -7.83
CA GLY A 135 0.36 -9.51 -6.84
C GLY A 135 1.82 -9.89 -7.05
N ASP A 136 2.09 -11.18 -7.27
CA ASP A 136 3.44 -11.68 -7.55
C ASP A 136 4.00 -11.09 -8.85
N HIS A 137 3.18 -11.00 -9.91
CA HIS A 137 3.57 -10.28 -11.13
C HIS A 137 3.94 -8.82 -10.85
N CYS A 138 3.22 -8.12 -9.98
CA CYS A 138 3.54 -6.73 -9.64
C CYS A 138 4.88 -6.62 -8.88
N LYS A 139 5.14 -7.52 -7.94
CA LYS A 139 6.41 -7.56 -7.19
C LYS A 139 7.58 -7.87 -8.11
N GLU A 140 7.46 -8.89 -8.95
CA GLU A 140 8.50 -9.26 -9.91
C GLU A 140 8.72 -8.15 -10.97
N ALA A 141 7.64 -7.56 -11.49
CA ALA A 141 7.74 -6.43 -12.42
C ALA A 141 8.47 -5.23 -11.79
N SER A 142 8.25 -5.00 -10.49
CA SER A 142 8.98 -4.01 -9.72
C SER A 142 10.46 -4.36 -9.59
N ASP A 143 10.79 -5.59 -9.20
CA ASP A 143 12.19 -6.05 -9.03
C ASP A 143 12.99 -5.99 -10.33
N LEU A 144 12.37 -6.37 -11.44
CA LEU A 144 12.96 -6.32 -12.78
C LEU A 144 13.03 -4.91 -13.36
N ASP A 145 12.31 -3.93 -12.77
CA ASP A 145 12.18 -2.55 -13.26
C ASP A 145 11.52 -2.47 -14.65
N LEU A 146 10.43 -3.22 -14.82
CA LEU A 146 9.62 -3.18 -16.04
C LEU A 146 8.83 -1.86 -16.11
N PRO A 147 8.59 -1.29 -17.30
CA PRO A 147 7.71 -0.14 -17.46
C PRO A 147 6.24 -0.60 -17.39
N PHE A 148 5.83 -0.97 -16.18
CA PHE A 148 4.61 -1.72 -15.90
C PHE A 148 3.66 -0.89 -15.04
N ILE A 149 2.37 -0.97 -15.34
CA ILE A 149 1.30 -0.31 -14.60
C ILE A 149 0.22 -1.35 -14.33
N GLY A 150 -0.08 -1.60 -13.06
CA GLY A 150 -1.24 -2.39 -12.68
C GLY A 150 -2.51 -1.56 -12.70
N VAL A 151 -3.63 -2.15 -13.15
CA VAL A 151 -4.95 -1.50 -13.16
C VAL A 151 -6.03 -2.46 -12.66
N GLY A 152 -6.87 -2.01 -11.73
CA GLY A 152 -7.96 -2.82 -11.19
C GLY A 152 -8.94 -2.03 -10.34
N PHE A 153 -9.53 -2.70 -9.35
CA PHE A 153 -10.56 -2.13 -8.47
C PHE A 153 -10.10 -2.08 -7.02
N LEU A 154 -10.55 -1.04 -6.31
CA LEU A 154 -10.38 -0.91 -4.86
C LEU A 154 -11.72 -1.23 -4.20
N TYR A 155 -11.91 -2.50 -3.83
CA TYR A 155 -13.15 -2.96 -3.22
C TYR A 155 -13.29 -2.42 -1.77
N PRO A 156 -14.31 -1.59 -1.46
CA PRO A 156 -14.42 -0.95 -0.14
C PRO A 156 -14.64 -1.91 1.03
N GLN A 157 -15.09 -3.14 0.77
CA GLN A 157 -15.29 -4.18 1.79
C GLN A 157 -14.31 -5.35 1.65
N GLY A 158 -13.36 -5.26 0.70
CA GLY A 158 -12.41 -6.34 0.45
C GLY A 158 -13.08 -7.70 0.23
N TYR A 159 -12.41 -8.75 0.72
CA TYR A 159 -13.02 -10.07 0.96
C TYR A 159 -13.52 -10.19 2.40
N PHE A 160 -14.41 -11.14 2.69
CA PHE A 160 -14.94 -11.31 4.04
C PHE A 160 -13.93 -11.99 4.97
N THR A 161 -13.99 -11.62 6.25
CA THR A 161 -13.35 -12.38 7.33
C THR A 161 -14.21 -13.58 7.66
N GLN A 162 -13.62 -14.78 7.58
CA GLN A 162 -14.31 -16.02 7.93
C GLN A 162 -14.28 -16.22 9.43
N ARG A 163 -15.47 -16.37 10.03
CA ARG A 163 -15.61 -16.78 11.43
C ARG A 163 -16.37 -18.10 11.51
N ILE A 164 -15.89 -19.02 12.33
CA ILE A 164 -16.58 -20.29 12.61
C ILE A 164 -17.29 -20.15 13.96
N ASP A 165 -18.59 -20.39 13.98
CA ASP A 165 -19.39 -20.32 15.20
C ASP A 165 -19.31 -21.62 16.03
N PRO A 166 -19.85 -21.65 17.27
CA PRO A 166 -19.80 -22.84 18.12
C PRO A 166 -20.47 -24.09 17.53
N ASP A 167 -21.36 -23.94 16.53
CA ASP A 167 -22.01 -25.04 15.83
C ASP A 167 -21.18 -25.52 14.61
N GLY A 168 -20.01 -24.92 14.36
CA GLY A 168 -19.14 -25.23 13.23
C GLY A 168 -19.60 -24.61 11.91
N ARG A 169 -20.52 -23.63 11.93
CA ARG A 169 -21.00 -22.96 10.72
C ARG A 169 -20.15 -21.75 10.39
N GLN A 170 -19.91 -21.56 9.09
CA GLN A 170 -19.24 -20.37 8.58
C GLN A 170 -20.16 -19.15 8.66
N GLN A 171 -19.62 -18.07 9.20
CA GLN A 171 -20.17 -16.72 9.17
C GLN A 171 -19.20 -15.82 8.39
N ALA A 172 -19.75 -14.99 7.50
CA ALA A 172 -19.00 -14.03 6.71
C ALA A 172 -19.15 -12.64 7.34
N GLU A 173 -18.06 -12.09 7.85
CA GLU A 173 -18.01 -10.75 8.42
C GLU A 173 -17.39 -9.79 7.39
N TYR A 174 -18.14 -8.75 7.01
CA TYR A 174 -17.69 -7.73 6.05
C TYR A 174 -17.40 -6.43 6.78
N GLU A 175 -16.16 -5.99 6.75
CA GLU A 175 -15.75 -4.70 7.31
C GLU A 175 -15.42 -3.73 6.20
N LYS A 176 -15.99 -2.52 6.28
CA LYS A 176 -15.63 -1.45 5.33
C LYS A 176 -14.22 -0.98 5.66
N ILE A 177 -13.33 -1.06 4.68
CA ILE A 177 -11.95 -0.64 4.81
C ILE A 177 -11.89 0.88 4.92
N ASN A 178 -11.15 1.37 5.91
CA ASN A 178 -10.83 2.79 6.02
C ASN A 178 -9.66 3.12 5.10
N PHE A 179 -9.92 3.68 3.92
CA PHE A 179 -8.87 4.04 2.95
C PHE A 179 -7.84 5.04 3.51
N ALA A 180 -8.20 5.84 4.52
CA ALA A 180 -7.23 6.71 5.19
C ALA A 180 -6.12 5.92 5.90
N GLU A 181 -6.40 4.69 6.34
CA GLU A 181 -5.44 3.80 7.02
C GLU A 181 -4.74 2.84 6.07
N MET A 182 -4.96 2.94 4.75
CA MET A 182 -4.30 2.11 3.75
C MET A 182 -3.09 2.82 3.11
N PRO A 183 -2.12 2.08 2.56
CA PRO A 183 -1.04 2.63 1.73
C PRO A 183 -1.55 3.03 0.33
N VAL A 184 -2.62 3.82 0.29
CA VAL A 184 -3.26 4.34 -0.93
C VAL A 184 -3.22 5.87 -0.91
N THR A 185 -3.06 6.47 -2.08
CA THR A 185 -3.17 7.92 -2.27
C THR A 185 -4.10 8.22 -3.44
N ALA A 186 -4.80 9.35 -3.43
CA ALA A 186 -5.58 9.73 -4.60
C ALA A 186 -4.65 9.97 -5.80
N ALA A 187 -4.95 9.37 -6.94
CA ALA A 187 -4.24 9.70 -8.18
C ALA A 187 -4.58 11.13 -8.58
N LYS A 188 -3.56 11.88 -8.99
CA LYS A 188 -3.67 13.30 -9.35
C LYS A 188 -3.43 13.53 -10.83
N ASP A 189 -4.20 14.42 -11.43
CA ASP A 189 -3.93 14.94 -12.77
C ASP A 189 -2.75 15.95 -12.75
N PRO A 190 -2.25 16.42 -13.90
CA PRO A 190 -1.17 17.42 -13.96
C PRO A 190 -1.51 18.77 -13.29
N GLN A 191 -2.79 19.03 -12.99
CA GLN A 191 -3.28 20.23 -12.32
C GLN A 191 -3.43 20.03 -10.79
N GLY A 192 -3.22 18.81 -10.28
CA GLY A 192 -3.33 18.45 -8.86
C GLY A 192 -4.73 18.03 -8.41
N ASN A 193 -5.69 17.89 -9.32
CA ASN A 193 -7.04 17.43 -9.02
C ASN A 193 -7.09 15.90 -8.92
N ASP A 194 -8.02 15.38 -8.13
CA ASP A 194 -8.29 13.93 -8.07
C ASP A 194 -8.75 13.44 -9.45
N VAL A 195 -8.17 12.34 -9.92
CA VAL A 195 -8.59 11.70 -11.17
C VAL A 195 -9.92 10.98 -10.96
N LEU A 196 -10.91 11.37 -11.76
CA LEU A 196 -12.22 10.73 -11.86
C LEU A 196 -12.43 10.23 -13.29
N VAL A 197 -12.81 8.96 -13.42
CA VAL A 197 -13.16 8.34 -14.70
C VAL A 197 -14.68 8.27 -14.80
N LYS A 198 -15.24 8.87 -15.84
CA LYS A 198 -16.65 8.76 -16.17
C LYS A 198 -16.89 7.49 -16.99
N CYS A 199 -17.82 6.64 -16.56
CA CYS A 199 -18.33 5.49 -17.29
C CYS A 199 -19.81 5.71 -17.59
N GLU A 200 -20.14 5.82 -18.87
CA GLU A 200 -21.53 5.97 -19.32
C GLU A 200 -22.20 4.60 -19.34
N LEU A 201 -23.27 4.44 -18.58
CA LEU A 201 -24.12 3.25 -18.56
C LEU A 201 -25.52 3.61 -19.06
N PRO A 202 -26.31 2.62 -19.52
CA PRO A 202 -27.69 2.89 -19.91
C PRO A 202 -28.48 3.59 -18.79
N GLY A 203 -28.89 4.82 -19.03
CA GLY A 203 -29.71 5.62 -18.12
C GLY A 203 -28.98 6.29 -16.95
N ARG A 204 -27.65 6.18 -16.84
CA ARG A 204 -26.87 6.88 -15.81
C ARG A 204 -25.39 7.01 -16.15
N ASP A 205 -24.76 8.03 -15.60
CA ASP A 205 -23.30 8.12 -15.52
C ASP A 205 -22.82 7.54 -14.19
N VAL A 206 -21.72 6.80 -14.22
CA VAL A 206 -21.00 6.32 -13.03
C VAL A 206 -19.62 6.95 -13.01
N TYR A 207 -19.22 7.50 -11.88
CA TYR A 207 -17.88 8.05 -11.69
C TYR A 207 -17.06 7.10 -10.83
N ALA A 208 -15.82 6.86 -11.25
CA ALA A 208 -14.86 6.07 -10.50
C ALA A 208 -13.67 6.95 -10.12
N LYS A 209 -13.37 7.06 -8.83
CA LYS A 209 -12.15 7.72 -8.35
C LYS A 209 -10.98 6.77 -8.49
N VAL A 210 -9.84 7.30 -8.94
CA VAL A 210 -8.61 6.53 -9.10
C VAL A 210 -7.72 6.74 -7.88
N TRP A 211 -7.33 5.63 -7.27
CA TRP A 211 -6.32 5.55 -6.22
C TRP A 211 -5.03 4.99 -6.79
N LYS A 212 -3.91 5.39 -6.20
CA LYS A 212 -2.58 4.91 -6.49
C LYS A 212 -2.01 4.21 -5.27
N ILE A 213 -1.52 2.99 -5.48
CA ILE A 213 -0.64 2.25 -4.59
C ILE A 213 0.73 2.17 -5.25
N GLN A 214 1.79 2.40 -4.49
CA GLN A 214 3.15 2.21 -4.98
C GLN A 214 3.64 0.80 -4.57
N VAL A 215 3.99 -0.03 -5.55
CA VAL A 215 4.50 -1.39 -5.35
C VAL A 215 5.95 -1.40 -5.78
N GLY A 216 6.86 -1.08 -4.86
CA GLY A 216 8.27 -0.84 -5.21
C GLY A 216 8.39 0.24 -6.28
N ARG A 217 8.89 -0.11 -7.46
CA ARG A 217 9.11 0.79 -8.60
C ARG A 217 7.85 1.04 -9.42
N ILE A 218 6.86 0.14 -9.39
CA ILE A 218 5.70 0.22 -10.29
C ILE A 218 4.46 0.80 -9.59
N PRO A 219 3.66 1.61 -10.31
CA PRO A 219 2.37 2.08 -9.80
C PRO A 219 1.26 1.04 -10.07
N LEU A 220 0.38 0.89 -9.09
CA LEU A 220 -0.89 0.18 -9.21
C LEU A 220 -2.04 1.17 -9.05
N TYR A 221 -2.88 1.30 -10.07
CA TYR A 221 -4.05 2.17 -10.07
C TYR A 221 -5.32 1.36 -9.82
N LEU A 222 -6.06 1.70 -8.77
CA LEU A 222 -7.28 1.01 -8.37
C LEU A 222 -8.46 1.97 -8.33
N MET A 223 -9.61 1.52 -8.81
CA MET A 223 -10.81 2.34 -8.94
C MET A 223 -11.87 1.98 -7.90
N ASP A 224 -12.49 2.99 -7.31
CA ASP A 224 -13.69 2.83 -6.48
C ASP A 224 -14.80 3.78 -6.96
N THR A 225 -16.06 3.40 -6.73
CA THR A 225 -17.23 4.21 -7.10
C THR A 225 -17.96 4.79 -5.88
N ASP A 226 -17.36 4.74 -4.68
CA ASP A 226 -17.94 5.32 -3.46
C ASP A 226 -17.63 6.82 -3.39
N VAL A 227 -18.12 7.54 -4.41
CA VAL A 227 -17.89 8.96 -4.64
C VAL A 227 -19.22 9.73 -4.60
N PRO A 228 -19.21 11.03 -4.26
CA PRO A 228 -20.45 11.82 -4.14
C PRO A 228 -21.27 12.03 -5.42
N GLN A 229 -20.65 11.91 -6.60
CA GLN A 229 -21.24 12.16 -7.92
C GLN A 229 -22.11 11.00 -8.41
#